data_AF-A0A5G2QGB2-F1
#
_entry.id   AF-A0A5G2QGB2-F1
#
_cell.length_a   1.000
_cell.length_b   1.000
_cell.length_c   1.000
_cell.angle_alpha   90.00
_cell.angle_beta   90.00
_cell.angle_gamma   90.00
#
_symmetry.space_group_name_H-M   'P 1'
#
loop_
_entity.id
_entity.type
_entity.pdbx_description
1 polymer ?
#
loop_
_entity_poly.entity_id
_entity_poly.type
_entity_poly.pdbx_seq_one_letter_code
_entity_poly.pdbx_strand_id
1 'polypeptide(L)'
;MRCLLLTLGLALLCGVQAVEVTPIMTELDTQKVAGTWHTVAMAVSDVSLLDAKSSPLKAYVEGLKPTPEGDLEILLQKRENDKCAQEVLLAKKTDIPAVFKINALDENQLFLLDTDYDSHLLLCMENSASPEHSLVCQSLARTLEVDDQIREKFEDALKTLSVPMRILPAQLEGELAAAAPIRPLAWEPPYTSSAVLKSKKKKKKKKKKI
;
A
#
# COMPACT_ATOMS: atom_id res chain seq x y z
N MET A 1 -40.57 33.03 37.93
CA MET A 1 -40.18 32.79 36.52
C MET A 1 -38.68 32.99 36.34
N ARG A 2 -37.85 31.97 36.59
CA ARG A 2 -36.38 32.01 36.38
C ARG A 2 -35.76 30.66 36.01
N CYS A 3 -36.56 29.67 35.58
CA CYS A 3 -36.07 28.32 35.29
C CYS A 3 -36.01 27.98 33.79
N LEU A 4 -36.31 28.92 32.90
CA LEU A 4 -36.41 28.65 31.45
C LEU A 4 -35.19 29.06 30.62
N LEU A 5 -34.13 29.59 31.25
CA LEU A 5 -32.93 30.07 30.53
C LEU A 5 -31.74 29.11 30.60
N LEU A 6 -31.80 28.03 31.41
CA LEU A 6 -30.66 27.15 31.66
C LEU A 6 -30.59 25.92 30.74
N THR A 7 -31.51 25.75 29.80
CA THR A 7 -31.54 24.58 28.90
C THR A 7 -31.05 24.88 27.48
N LEU A 8 -30.85 26.15 27.11
CA LEU A 8 -30.46 26.53 25.74
C LEU A 8 -28.94 26.53 25.49
N GLY A 9 -28.12 26.32 26.52
CA GLY A 9 -26.65 26.34 26.41
C GLY A 9 -25.99 24.97 26.18
N LEU A 10 -26.71 23.85 26.39
CA LEU A 10 -26.10 22.51 26.46
C LEU A 10 -26.34 21.63 25.22
N ALA A 11 -26.89 22.19 24.14
CA ALA A 11 -27.12 21.46 22.89
C ALA A 11 -26.06 21.73 21.80
N LEU A 12 -25.08 22.61 22.06
CA LEU A 12 -24.12 23.08 21.05
C LEU A 12 -22.74 22.43 21.12
N LEU A 13 -22.56 21.39 21.94
CA LEU A 13 -21.29 20.69 22.11
C LEU A 13 -21.43 19.19 21.79
N CYS A 14 -21.66 18.86 20.53
CA CYS A 14 -21.13 17.61 19.96
C CYS A 14 -21.32 17.62 18.44
N GLY A 15 -20.36 18.23 17.76
CA GLY A 15 -20.32 18.28 16.30
C GLY A 15 -18.89 18.34 15.81
N VAL A 16 -17.96 17.68 16.50
CA VAL A 16 -16.69 17.30 15.86
C VAL A 16 -16.95 15.90 15.35
N GLN A 17 -17.33 15.78 14.08
CA GLN A 17 -17.09 14.52 13.39
C GLN A 17 -15.59 14.33 13.47
N ALA A 18 -15.16 13.40 14.33
CA ALA A 18 -13.80 12.93 14.30
C ALA A 18 -13.60 12.43 12.87
N VAL A 19 -12.79 13.15 12.10
CA VAL A 19 -12.11 12.52 10.98
C VAL A 19 -11.38 11.37 11.66
N GLU A 20 -11.83 10.14 11.42
CA GLU A 20 -11.13 8.95 11.87
C GLU A 20 -9.79 8.96 11.16
N VAL A 21 -8.82 9.65 11.75
CA VAL A 21 -7.45 9.64 11.30
C VAL A 21 -6.93 8.31 11.76
N THR A 22 -7.06 7.31 10.89
CA THR A 22 -6.23 6.12 10.95
C THR A 22 -4.79 6.56 11.23
N PRO A 23 -4.06 5.96 12.18
CA PRO A 23 -2.69 6.35 12.48
C PRO A 23 -1.81 6.01 11.26
N ILE A 24 -1.72 6.92 10.31
CA ILE A 24 -0.88 6.80 9.13
C ILE A 24 0.50 7.31 9.52
N MET A 25 1.56 6.60 9.10
CA MET A 25 2.94 6.96 9.40
C MET A 25 3.21 8.45 9.13
N THR A 26 3.53 9.20 10.17
CA THR A 26 3.77 10.65 10.11
C THR A 26 5.15 11.01 9.54
N GLU A 27 6.09 10.06 9.53
CA GLU A 27 7.44 10.22 8.96
C GLU A 27 7.83 9.05 8.04
N LEU A 28 7.04 8.78 7.00
CA LEU A 28 7.42 7.79 5.99
C LEU A 28 8.44 8.37 4.99
N ASP A 29 9.66 7.82 4.99
CA ASP A 29 10.57 7.96 3.85
C ASP A 29 10.17 7.00 2.72
N THR A 30 9.32 7.48 1.82
CA THR A 30 8.83 6.68 0.67
C THR A 30 9.98 6.12 -0.16
N GLN A 31 11.14 6.79 -0.25
CA GLN A 31 12.25 6.28 -1.08
C GLN A 31 12.83 4.97 -0.56
N LYS A 32 12.75 4.71 0.75
CA LYS A 32 13.25 3.48 1.38
C LYS A 32 12.35 2.26 1.15
N VAL A 33 11.09 2.45 0.75
CA VAL A 33 10.19 1.30 0.46
C VAL A 33 10.50 0.64 -0.88
N ALA A 34 11.43 1.18 -1.67
CA ALA A 34 11.79 0.64 -2.97
C ALA A 34 12.25 -0.83 -2.91
N GLY A 35 11.97 -1.56 -3.99
CA GLY A 35 12.48 -2.91 -4.22
C GLY A 35 11.40 -3.98 -4.25
N THR A 36 11.85 -5.23 -4.22
CA THR A 36 11.00 -6.41 -4.21
C THR A 36 10.30 -6.58 -2.86
N TRP A 37 9.05 -7.00 -2.93
CA TRP A 37 8.19 -7.32 -1.80
C TRP A 37 7.36 -8.55 -2.15
N HIS A 38 6.95 -9.30 -1.15
CA HIS A 38 6.09 -10.46 -1.29
C HIS A 38 4.90 -10.29 -0.37
N THR A 39 3.69 -10.43 -0.92
CA THR A 39 2.49 -10.52 -0.09
C THR A 39 2.50 -11.84 0.66
N VAL A 40 2.51 -11.77 1.99
CA VAL A 40 2.56 -12.95 2.88
C VAL A 40 1.29 -13.15 3.69
N ALA A 41 0.46 -12.12 3.82
CA ALA A 41 -0.87 -12.23 4.40
C ALA A 41 -1.79 -11.12 3.88
N MET A 42 -3.11 -11.33 3.94
CA MET A 42 -4.13 -10.33 3.64
C MET A 42 -5.20 -10.26 4.73
N ALA A 43 -5.79 -9.07 4.90
CA ALA A 43 -6.92 -8.84 5.77
C ALA A 43 -7.97 -7.97 5.09
N VAL A 44 -9.24 -8.18 5.43
CA VAL A 44 -10.39 -7.46 4.87
C VAL A 44 -11.31 -6.94 5.97
N SER A 45 -11.96 -5.81 5.72
CA SER A 45 -13.08 -5.37 6.55
C SER A 45 -14.38 -6.13 6.22
N ASP A 46 -14.61 -6.41 4.94
CA ASP A 46 -15.80 -7.09 4.44
C ASP A 46 -15.44 -8.35 3.64
N VAL A 47 -16.01 -9.48 4.03
CA VAL A 47 -15.75 -10.79 3.40
C VAL A 47 -16.36 -10.91 2.00
N SER A 48 -17.34 -10.06 1.65
CA SER A 48 -17.90 -10.00 0.30
C SER A 48 -16.88 -9.58 -0.76
N LEU A 49 -15.76 -8.96 -0.35
CA LEU A 49 -14.64 -8.62 -1.23
C LEU A 49 -13.97 -9.86 -1.84
N LEU A 50 -14.15 -11.06 -1.27
CA LEU A 50 -13.65 -12.31 -1.87
C LEU A 50 -14.30 -12.63 -3.22
N ASP A 51 -15.58 -12.28 -3.36
CA ASP A 51 -16.37 -12.60 -4.55
C ASP A 51 -16.23 -11.53 -5.66
N ALA A 52 -15.79 -10.32 -5.31
CA ALA A 52 -15.70 -9.20 -6.24
C ALA A 52 -14.69 -9.47 -7.37
N LYS A 53 -15.07 -9.15 -8.62
CA LYS A 53 -14.25 -9.45 -9.81
C LYS A 53 -12.92 -8.68 -9.82
N SER A 54 -12.97 -7.41 -9.47
CA SER A 54 -11.84 -6.47 -9.42
C SER A 54 -11.23 -6.34 -8.02
N SER A 55 -11.59 -7.23 -7.09
CA SER A 55 -11.13 -7.20 -5.70
C SER A 55 -9.62 -7.02 -5.56
N PRO A 56 -9.15 -6.14 -4.66
CA PRO A 56 -7.73 -6.02 -4.32
C PRO A 56 -7.12 -7.35 -3.84
N LEU A 57 -7.93 -8.29 -3.36
CA LEU A 57 -7.49 -9.62 -2.94
C LEU A 57 -6.94 -10.46 -4.09
N LYS A 58 -7.32 -10.15 -5.34
CA LYS A 58 -6.82 -10.85 -6.53
C LYS A 58 -5.53 -10.24 -7.09
N ALA A 59 -4.96 -9.23 -6.42
CA ALA A 59 -3.76 -8.52 -6.85
C ALA A 59 -2.70 -8.57 -5.74
N TYR A 60 -1.59 -9.25 -6.03
CA TYR A 60 -0.48 -9.43 -5.10
C TYR A 60 0.64 -8.45 -5.39
N VAL A 61 1.12 -7.76 -4.37
CA VAL A 61 2.28 -6.88 -4.52
C VAL A 61 3.56 -7.71 -4.69
N GLU A 62 4.29 -7.44 -5.78
CA GLU A 62 5.62 -8.00 -6.08
C GLU A 62 6.76 -6.99 -5.87
N GLY A 63 6.44 -5.69 -5.87
CA GLY A 63 7.46 -4.66 -5.72
C GLY A 63 6.91 -3.25 -5.71
N LEU A 64 7.73 -2.36 -5.17
CA LEU A 64 7.43 -0.95 -5.00
C LEU A 64 8.54 -0.12 -5.60
N LYS A 65 8.16 0.94 -6.30
CA LYS A 65 9.10 1.87 -6.92
C LYS A 65 8.61 3.31 -6.75
N PRO A 66 9.14 4.01 -5.74
CA PRO A 66 8.94 5.44 -5.57
C PRO A 66 9.44 6.22 -6.79
N THR A 67 8.72 7.26 -7.19
CA THR A 67 9.16 8.16 -8.27
C THR A 67 9.87 9.39 -7.73
N PRO A 68 10.67 10.11 -8.56
CA PRO A 68 11.28 11.38 -8.16
C PRO A 68 10.26 12.45 -7.77
N GLU A 69 9.05 12.39 -8.32
CA GLU A 69 7.95 13.31 -8.03
C GLU A 69 7.27 13.00 -6.69
N GLY A 70 7.55 11.84 -6.09
CA GLY A 70 6.97 11.36 -4.84
C GLY A 70 5.77 10.43 -5.02
N ASP A 71 5.41 10.08 -6.25
CA ASP A 71 4.40 9.04 -6.53
C ASP A 71 4.99 7.65 -6.22
N LEU A 72 4.14 6.62 -6.26
CA LEU A 72 4.53 5.22 -6.02
C LEU A 72 4.04 4.32 -7.16
N GLU A 73 4.96 3.75 -7.92
CA GLU A 73 4.66 2.63 -8.83
C GLU A 73 4.61 1.33 -8.03
N ILE A 74 3.55 0.55 -8.22
CA ILE A 74 3.30 -0.71 -7.52
C ILE A 74 3.19 -1.80 -8.58
N LEU A 75 4.09 -2.76 -8.49
CA LEU A 75 4.09 -3.93 -9.34
C LEU A 75 3.18 -4.98 -8.72
N LEU A 76 2.14 -5.36 -9.45
CA LEU A 76 1.11 -6.28 -9.00
C LEU A 76 1.11 -7.51 -9.90
N GLN A 77 0.94 -8.68 -9.29
CA GLN A 77 0.53 -9.88 -9.99
C GLN A 77 -0.96 -10.11 -9.75
N LYS A 78 -1.75 -9.99 -10.81
CA LYS A 78 -3.20 -10.12 -10.76
C LYS A 78 -3.64 -11.45 -11.35
N ARG A 79 -4.59 -12.10 -10.69
CA ARG A 79 -5.28 -13.28 -11.23
C ARG A 79 -6.51 -12.84 -12.02
N GLU A 80 -6.52 -13.11 -13.32
CA GLU A 80 -7.65 -12.83 -14.21
C GLU A 80 -7.94 -14.04 -15.10
N ASN A 81 -9.17 -14.57 -15.04
CA ASN A 81 -9.61 -15.75 -15.82
C ASN A 81 -8.64 -16.94 -15.73
N ASP A 82 -8.22 -17.29 -14.51
CA ASP A 82 -7.24 -18.36 -14.20
C ASP A 82 -5.85 -18.18 -14.80
N LYS A 83 -5.52 -16.96 -15.24
CA LYS A 83 -4.18 -16.58 -15.68
C LYS A 83 -3.61 -15.52 -14.76
N CYS A 84 -2.31 -15.60 -14.52
CA CYS A 84 -1.59 -14.53 -13.83
C CYS A 84 -1.09 -13.52 -14.85
N ALA A 85 -1.42 -12.26 -14.64
CA ALA A 85 -0.98 -11.14 -15.44
C ALA A 85 -0.28 -10.13 -14.52
N GLN A 86 0.85 -9.60 -14.97
CA GLN A 86 1.54 -8.54 -14.26
C GLN A 86 0.97 -7.19 -14.66
N GLU A 87 0.70 -6.33 -13.68
CA GLU A 87 0.14 -4.99 -13.84
C GLU A 87 0.99 -3.99 -13.05
N VAL A 88 1.08 -2.76 -13.56
CA VAL A 88 1.74 -1.66 -12.84
C VAL A 88 0.70 -0.61 -12.51
N LEU A 89 0.46 -0.40 -11.22
CA LEU A 89 -0.39 0.64 -10.69
C LEU A 89 0.46 1.87 -10.35
N LEU A 90 0.03 3.05 -10.78
CA LEU A 90 0.66 4.31 -10.37
C LEU A 90 -0.20 5.01 -9.31
N ALA A 91 0.26 4.99 -8.07
CA ALA A 91 -0.36 5.66 -6.95
C ALA A 91 0.18 7.09 -6.83
N LYS A 92 -0.71 8.08 -6.94
CA LYS A 92 -0.36 9.51 -6.95
C LYS A 92 -0.21 10.04 -5.54
N LYS A 93 0.87 10.76 -5.25
CA LYS A 93 1.05 11.35 -3.93
C LYS A 93 -0.10 12.31 -3.58
N THR A 94 -0.39 12.43 -2.30
CA THR A 94 -1.29 13.45 -1.76
C THR A 94 -0.52 14.42 -0.86
N ASP A 95 -1.23 15.39 -0.27
CA ASP A 95 -0.65 16.29 0.73
C ASP A 95 -0.46 15.59 2.08
N ILE A 96 -1.05 14.41 2.28
CA ILE A 96 -0.90 13.59 3.49
C ILE A 96 0.22 12.57 3.23
N PRO A 97 1.29 12.55 4.06
CA PRO A 97 2.36 11.56 3.94
C PRO A 97 1.81 10.13 3.98
N ALA A 98 2.46 9.23 3.23
CA ALA A 98 2.07 7.82 3.10
C ALA A 98 0.66 7.55 2.54
N VAL A 99 -0.10 8.58 2.14
CA VAL A 99 -1.40 8.45 1.47
C VAL A 99 -1.27 8.80 -0.01
N PHE A 100 -1.82 7.91 -0.83
CA PHE A 100 -1.78 8.00 -2.28
C PHE A 100 -3.18 7.86 -2.85
N LYS A 101 -3.42 8.54 -3.98
CA LYS A 101 -4.63 8.42 -4.78
C LYS A 101 -4.41 7.38 -5.87
N ILE A 102 -5.36 6.45 -5.98
CA ILE A 102 -5.40 5.43 -7.04
C ILE A 102 -6.74 5.51 -7.77
N ASN A 103 -6.86 4.74 -8.85
CA ASN A 103 -8.13 4.53 -9.55
C ASN A 103 -8.08 3.14 -10.20
N ALA A 104 -8.06 2.11 -9.35
CA ALA A 104 -7.90 0.71 -9.76
C ALA A 104 -8.43 -0.21 -8.67
N LEU A 105 -8.72 -1.46 -9.03
CA LEU A 105 -9.16 -2.51 -8.09
C LEU A 105 -10.45 -2.15 -7.31
N ASP A 106 -11.30 -1.29 -7.89
CA ASP A 106 -12.49 -0.69 -7.25
C ASP A 106 -12.20 0.27 -6.07
N GLU A 107 -10.92 0.60 -5.88
CA GLU A 107 -10.41 1.48 -4.82
C GLU A 107 -9.94 2.84 -5.37
N ASN A 108 -9.94 3.85 -4.50
CA ASN A 108 -9.52 5.22 -4.84
C ASN A 108 -8.42 5.78 -3.94
N GLN A 109 -8.10 5.09 -2.84
CA GLN A 109 -7.08 5.47 -1.89
C GLN A 109 -6.19 4.27 -1.55
N LEU A 110 -4.90 4.55 -1.39
CA LEU A 110 -3.89 3.61 -0.92
C LEU A 110 -3.09 4.28 0.16
N PHE A 111 -2.77 3.56 1.23
CA PHE A 111 -1.90 4.07 2.28
C PHE A 111 -0.97 3.00 2.83
N LEU A 112 0.20 3.46 3.27
CA LEU A 112 1.19 2.60 3.95
C LEU A 112 1.00 2.79 5.46
N LEU A 113 0.63 1.71 6.14
CA LEU A 113 0.20 1.75 7.54
C LEU A 113 1.39 1.64 8.50
N ASP A 114 2.31 0.70 8.24
CA ASP A 114 3.47 0.44 9.09
C ASP A 114 4.61 -0.19 8.29
N THR A 115 5.86 0.12 8.63
CA THR A 115 7.05 -0.51 8.03
C THR A 115 8.34 -0.24 8.79
N ASP A 116 9.25 -1.21 8.77
CA ASP A 116 10.67 -1.01 9.13
C ASP A 116 11.60 -0.96 7.90
N TYR A 117 11.05 -0.90 6.69
CA TYR A 117 11.71 -0.88 5.38
C TYR A 117 12.47 -2.17 5.00
N ASP A 118 12.98 -2.89 5.98
CA ASP A 118 13.94 -3.98 5.79
C ASP A 118 13.30 -5.37 5.90
N SER A 119 12.22 -5.52 6.68
CA SER A 119 11.58 -6.83 6.87
C SER A 119 10.12 -6.82 6.48
N HIS A 120 9.36 -5.79 6.85
CA HIS A 120 7.90 -5.77 6.68
C HIS A 120 7.37 -4.41 6.25
N LEU A 121 6.25 -4.43 5.54
CA LEU A 121 5.49 -3.26 5.13
C LEU A 121 4.01 -3.63 5.04
N LEU A 122 3.14 -2.82 5.63
CA LEU A 122 1.69 -2.96 5.53
C LEU A 122 1.16 -1.95 4.53
N LEU A 123 0.54 -2.46 3.47
CA LEU A 123 -0.09 -1.65 2.43
C LEU A 123 -1.59 -1.91 2.46
N CYS A 124 -2.37 -0.84 2.62
CA CYS A 124 -3.83 -0.92 2.61
C CYS A 124 -4.41 -0.13 1.44
N MET A 125 -5.55 -0.59 0.94
CA MET A 125 -6.33 0.02 -0.13
C MET A 125 -7.78 0.11 0.32
N GLU A 126 -8.42 1.23 -0.02
CA GLU A 126 -9.83 1.46 0.29
C GLU A 126 -10.50 2.39 -0.72
N ASN A 127 -11.82 2.38 -0.66
CA ASN A 127 -12.68 3.31 -1.34
C ASN A 127 -13.18 4.27 -0.27
N SER A 128 -12.67 5.51 -0.28
CA SER A 128 -13.00 6.51 0.75
C SER A 128 -14.50 6.85 0.81
N ALA A 129 -15.30 6.47 -0.19
CA ALA A 129 -16.75 6.61 -0.14
C ALA A 129 -17.45 5.55 0.73
N SER A 130 -16.79 4.43 1.01
CA SER A 130 -17.31 3.31 1.81
C SER A 130 -16.16 2.51 2.45
N PRO A 131 -15.35 3.12 3.33
CA PRO A 131 -14.15 2.48 3.90
C PRO A 131 -14.49 1.21 4.69
N GLU A 132 -15.62 1.19 5.41
CA GLU A 132 -16.09 0.04 6.18
C GLU A 132 -16.27 -1.24 5.34
N HIS A 133 -16.54 -1.10 4.03
CA HIS A 133 -16.83 -2.22 3.13
C HIS A 133 -15.76 -2.49 2.06
N SER A 134 -14.70 -1.67 2.01
CA SER A 134 -13.70 -1.74 0.93
C SER A 134 -12.27 -1.93 1.42
N LEU A 135 -12.04 -1.78 2.73
CA LEU A 135 -10.69 -1.82 3.25
C LEU A 135 -10.06 -3.21 3.13
N VAL A 136 -8.95 -3.27 2.39
CA VAL A 136 -8.09 -4.45 2.24
C VAL A 136 -6.67 -4.07 2.63
N CYS A 137 -6.03 -4.86 3.48
CA CYS A 137 -4.64 -4.68 3.86
C CYS A 137 -3.82 -5.92 3.48
N GLN A 138 -2.62 -5.69 2.94
CA GLN A 138 -1.64 -6.72 2.61
C GLN A 138 -0.42 -6.56 3.52
N SER A 139 -0.03 -7.64 4.19
CA SER A 139 1.26 -7.77 4.85
C SER A 139 2.30 -8.14 3.80
N LEU A 140 3.30 -7.29 3.63
CA LEU A 140 4.39 -7.48 2.69
C LEU A 140 5.69 -7.79 3.44
N ALA A 141 6.44 -8.77 2.95
CA ALA A 141 7.76 -9.13 3.46
C ALA A 141 8.82 -9.09 2.36
N ARG A 142 10.09 -8.89 2.73
CA ARG A 142 11.21 -8.94 1.75
C ARG A 142 11.51 -10.35 1.25
N THR A 143 11.09 -11.37 1.99
CA THR A 143 11.21 -12.79 1.63
C THR A 143 9.86 -13.48 1.78
N LEU A 144 9.69 -14.68 1.20
CA LEU A 144 8.49 -15.49 1.35
C LEU A 144 8.41 -16.23 2.70
N GLU A 145 9.40 -16.05 3.57
CA GLU A 145 9.40 -16.70 4.88
C GLU A 145 8.43 -15.97 5.80
N VAL A 146 7.35 -16.67 6.17
CA VAL A 146 6.38 -16.17 7.14
C VAL A 146 6.96 -16.39 8.54
N ASP A 147 7.55 -15.34 9.09
CA ASP A 147 7.95 -15.26 10.49
C ASP A 147 6.73 -14.95 11.36
N ASP A 148 6.57 -15.69 12.47
CA ASP A 148 5.51 -15.44 13.45
C ASP A 148 5.54 -13.98 13.96
N GLN A 149 6.72 -13.37 14.05
CA GLN A 149 6.86 -11.96 14.43
C GLN A 149 6.24 -11.01 13.40
N ILE A 150 6.36 -11.29 12.10
CA ILE A 150 5.74 -10.47 11.03
C ILE A 150 4.22 -10.60 11.11
N ARG A 151 3.71 -11.79 11.42
CA ARG A 151 2.27 -12.02 11.57
C ARG A 151 1.70 -11.32 12.80
N GLU A 152 2.39 -11.37 13.93
CA GLU A 152 1.99 -10.64 15.14
C GLU A 152 1.98 -9.12 14.91
N LYS A 153 3.02 -8.57 14.26
CA LYS A 153 3.05 -7.14 13.86
C LYS A 153 1.87 -6.79 12.96
N PHE A 154 1.52 -7.66 12.01
CA PHE A 154 0.36 -7.45 11.15
C PHE A 154 -0.94 -7.40 11.96
N GLU A 155 -1.16 -8.37 12.84
CA GLU A 155 -2.33 -8.41 13.72
C GLU A 155 -2.44 -7.17 14.61
N ASP A 156 -1.32 -6.71 15.18
CA ASP A 156 -1.29 -5.55 16.06
C ASP A 156 -1.55 -4.24 15.33
N ALA A 157 -0.95 -4.06 14.15
CA ALA A 157 -1.20 -2.88 13.31
C ALA A 157 -2.66 -2.83 12.84
N LEU A 158 -3.27 -3.97 12.48
CA LEU A 158 -4.68 -4.02 12.08
C LEU A 158 -5.63 -3.58 13.21
N LYS A 159 -5.29 -3.82 14.48
CA LYS A 159 -6.09 -3.37 15.64
C LYS A 159 -6.11 -1.84 15.81
N THR A 160 -5.19 -1.12 15.16
CA THR A 160 -5.14 0.34 15.19
C THR A 160 -6.07 0.99 14.17
N LEU A 161 -6.59 0.22 13.21
CA LEU A 161 -7.59 0.67 12.25
C LEU A 161 -8.93 0.87 12.95
N SER A 162 -9.71 1.86 12.52
CA SER A 162 -11.05 2.10 13.07
C SER A 162 -12.05 1.03 12.66
N VAL A 163 -11.81 0.38 11.53
CA VAL A 163 -12.66 -0.69 10.98
C VAL A 163 -12.15 -2.06 11.45
N PRO A 164 -13.03 -2.96 11.94
CA PRO A 164 -12.63 -4.31 12.29
C PRO A 164 -12.13 -5.10 11.08
N MET A 165 -10.92 -5.65 11.19
CA MET A 165 -10.28 -6.43 10.13
C MET A 165 -10.31 -7.93 10.42
N ARG A 166 -10.43 -8.73 9.36
CA ARG A 166 -10.32 -10.20 9.40
C ARG A 166 -9.19 -10.65 8.50
N ILE A 167 -8.18 -11.31 9.09
CA ILE A 167 -7.10 -11.94 8.33
C ILE A 167 -7.65 -13.17 7.60
N LEU A 168 -7.24 -13.34 6.35
CA LEU A 168 -7.65 -14.47 5.54
C LEU A 168 -6.87 -15.74 5.95
N PRO A 169 -7.47 -16.94 5.87
CA PRO A 169 -6.75 -18.17 6.16
C PRO A 169 -5.62 -18.42 5.15
N ALA A 170 -4.46 -18.89 5.62
CA ALA A 170 -3.29 -19.19 4.78
C ALA A 170 -3.58 -20.17 3.62
N GLN A 171 -4.56 -21.06 3.75
CA GLN A 171 -5.00 -21.95 2.65
C GLN A 171 -5.67 -21.18 1.51
N LEU A 172 -6.41 -20.12 1.82
CA LEU A 172 -7.05 -19.25 0.85
C LEU A 172 -5.99 -18.39 0.13
N GLU A 173 -4.96 -17.97 0.86
CA GLU A 173 -3.80 -17.25 0.33
C GLU A 173 -2.93 -18.16 -0.56
N GLY A 174 -2.70 -19.40 -0.13
CA GLY A 174 -1.96 -20.41 -0.88
C GLY A 174 -2.66 -20.86 -2.16
N GLU A 175 -3.99 -21.00 -2.18
CA GLU A 175 -4.74 -21.32 -3.40
C GLU A 175 -4.82 -20.14 -4.37
N LEU A 176 -4.75 -18.92 -3.83
CA LEU A 176 -4.76 -17.69 -4.58
C LEU A 176 -3.32 -17.32 -5.08
N ALA A 177 -2.26 -17.81 -4.43
CA ALA A 177 -0.83 -17.63 -4.79
C ALA A 177 -0.20 -18.79 -5.57
N ALA A 178 -0.54 -20.06 -5.33
CA ALA A 178 0.09 -21.24 -5.93
C ALA A 178 -0.27 -21.49 -7.40
N ALA A 179 -1.21 -20.73 -7.97
CA ALA A 179 -1.55 -20.77 -9.39
C ALA A 179 -0.64 -19.86 -10.26
N ALA A 180 0.34 -19.17 -9.66
CA ALA A 180 1.24 -18.27 -10.35
C ALA A 180 2.52 -18.97 -10.85
N PRO A 181 2.89 -18.86 -12.14
CA PRO A 181 4.21 -19.29 -12.57
C PRO A 181 5.26 -18.32 -12.03
N ILE A 182 6.12 -18.80 -11.14
CA ILE A 182 7.31 -18.10 -10.67
C ILE A 182 8.29 -17.99 -11.84
N ARG A 183 8.16 -16.93 -12.64
CA ARG A 183 9.25 -16.45 -13.50
C ARG A 183 9.58 -15.03 -13.08
N PRO A 184 10.65 -14.82 -12.30
CA PRO A 184 11.17 -13.48 -12.08
C PRO A 184 11.67 -12.96 -13.44
N LEU A 185 10.95 -12.01 -14.04
CA LEU A 185 11.59 -11.12 -14.99
C LEU A 185 12.53 -10.25 -14.17
N ALA A 186 13.82 -10.31 -14.50
CA ALA A 186 14.86 -9.57 -13.83
C ALA A 186 14.45 -8.09 -13.72
N TRP A 187 14.35 -7.61 -12.49
CA TRP A 187 14.39 -6.20 -12.19
C TRP A 187 15.71 -5.65 -12.77
N GLU A 188 15.64 -4.80 -13.79
CA GLU A 188 16.81 -3.98 -14.08
C GLU A 188 16.74 -2.79 -13.11
N PRO A 189 17.71 -2.62 -12.20
CA PRO A 189 17.78 -1.42 -11.38
C PRO A 189 17.71 -0.19 -12.29
N PRO A 190 16.77 0.75 -12.08
CA PRO A 190 16.99 2.06 -12.62
C PRO A 190 18.23 2.60 -11.89
N TYR A 191 19.25 2.94 -12.68
CA TYR A 191 20.49 3.59 -12.26
C TYR A 191 21.72 2.70 -11.96
N THR A 192 22.24 1.99 -12.97
CA THR A 192 23.70 2.05 -13.19
C THR A 192 24.01 3.26 -14.07
N SER A 193 24.59 4.28 -13.43
CA SER A 193 25.06 5.53 -14.03
C SER A 193 26.21 5.31 -15.02
N SER A 194 25.94 4.68 -16.17
CA SER A 194 26.92 4.55 -17.25
C SER A 194 26.77 5.66 -18.30
N ALA A 195 25.57 6.25 -18.42
CA ALA A 195 25.28 7.37 -19.33
C ALA A 195 25.80 8.73 -18.82
N VAL A 196 25.74 8.98 -17.50
CA VAL A 196 26.21 10.26 -16.91
C VAL A 196 27.75 10.31 -16.83
N LEU A 197 28.42 9.18 -16.59
CA LEU A 197 29.89 9.10 -16.68
C LEU A 197 30.40 9.27 -18.12
N LYS A 198 29.68 8.73 -19.13
CA LYS A 198 30.03 8.92 -20.54
C LYS A 198 29.86 10.37 -20.98
N SER A 199 28.81 11.07 -20.55
CA SER A 199 28.60 12.49 -20.89
C SER A 199 29.60 13.42 -20.22
N LYS A 200 30.00 13.17 -18.96
CA LYS A 200 31.10 13.90 -18.30
C LYS A 200 32.47 13.64 -18.95
N LYS A 201 32.80 12.40 -19.35
CA LYS A 201 34.05 12.09 -20.09
C LYS A 201 34.09 12.74 -21.48
N LYS A 202 32.98 12.78 -22.22
CA LYS A 202 32.90 13.41 -23.56
C LYS A 202 33.06 14.94 -23.47
N LYS A 203 32.45 15.60 -22.49
CA LYS A 203 32.64 17.06 -22.24
C LYS A 203 34.07 17.40 -21.83
N LYS A 204 34.73 16.58 -21.01
CA LYS A 204 36.13 16.79 -20.60
C LYS A 204 37.13 16.60 -21.76
N LYS A 205 36.88 15.66 -22.68
CA LYS A 205 37.69 15.49 -23.90
C LYS A 205 37.50 16.63 -24.91
N LYS A 206 36.30 17.21 -25.02
CA LYS A 206 36.02 18.31 -25.95
C LYS A 206 36.62 19.66 -25.50
N LYS A 207 36.76 19.88 -24.18
CA LYS A 207 37.43 21.07 -23.60
C LYS A 207 38.96 21.03 -23.62
N LYS A 208 39.58 19.89 -23.94
CA LYS A 208 41.05 19.72 -24.00
C LYS A 208 41.58 19.74 -25.44
N LYS A 209 40.73 20.09 -26.41
CA LYS A 209 41.01 20.06 -27.85
C LYS A 209 40.73 21.42 -28.54
N ILE A 210 40.61 22.47 -27.74
CA ILE A 210 40.62 23.89 -28.14
C ILE A 210 41.85 24.48 -27.47
#